data_AF-A0A976CP43-F1
#
_entry.id   AF-A0A976CP43-F1
#
_cell.length_a   1.000
_cell.length_b   1.000
_cell.length_c   1.000
_cell.angle_alpha   90.00
_cell.angle_beta   90.00
_cell.angle_gamma   90.00
#
_symmetry.space_group_name_H-M   'P 1'
#
loop_
_entity.id
_entity.type
_entity.pdbx_description
1 polymer ?
#
loop_
_entity_poly.entity_id
_entity_poly.type
_entity_poly.pdbx_seq_one_letter_code
_entity_poly.pdbx_strand_id
1 'polypeptide(L)'
;MKLDKFVLAQNMAFLISIPPETNLAKLFSFCLATKARKNTAGTDILKITCELMENPSNLPYWTQDVMGLDLDYSSEEWKALGEMGIQDAEDFMATLSQELENLSL
;
A
#
# COMPACT_ATOMS: atom_id res chain seq x y z
N MET A 1 0.52 -20.83 0.69
CA MET A 1 -0.92 -20.52 0.65
C MET A 1 -1.46 -21.00 -0.69
N LYS A 2 -2.50 -21.86 -0.74
CA LYS A 2 -3.19 -22.13 -2.02
C LYS A 2 -4.07 -20.92 -2.32
N LEU A 3 -3.86 -20.28 -3.45
CA LEU A 3 -4.67 -19.13 -3.85
C LEU A 3 -6.07 -19.63 -4.22
N ASP A 4 -7.09 -19.20 -3.47
CA ASP A 4 -8.48 -19.45 -3.80
C ASP A 4 -8.87 -18.55 -4.99
N LYS A 5 -9.44 -19.15 -6.04
CA LYS A 5 -9.88 -18.40 -7.23
C LYS A 5 -10.90 -17.32 -6.90
N PHE A 6 -11.74 -17.55 -5.91
CA PHE A 6 -12.72 -16.57 -5.44
C PHE A 6 -12.04 -15.39 -4.75
N VAL A 7 -11.07 -15.65 -3.87
CA VAL A 7 -10.28 -14.60 -3.21
C VAL A 7 -9.52 -13.76 -4.24
N LEU A 8 -8.94 -14.40 -5.26
CA LEU A 8 -8.31 -13.67 -6.37
C LEU A 8 -9.33 -12.79 -7.12
N ALA A 9 -10.52 -13.32 -7.44
CA ALA A 9 -11.56 -12.56 -8.12
C ALA A 9 -12.04 -11.35 -7.29
N GLN A 10 -12.20 -11.51 -5.97
CA GLN A 10 -12.54 -10.41 -5.07
C GLN A 10 -11.46 -9.32 -5.06
N ASN A 11 -10.19 -9.71 -4.94
CA ASN A 11 -9.09 -8.75 -4.99
C ASN A 11 -9.00 -8.02 -6.33
N MET A 12 -9.25 -8.73 -7.45
CA MET A 12 -9.30 -8.12 -8.78
C MET A 12 -10.45 -7.13 -8.90
N ALA A 13 -11.67 -7.51 -8.48
CA ALA A 13 -12.83 -6.63 -8.49
C ALA A 13 -12.58 -5.37 -7.63
N PHE A 14 -12.01 -5.56 -6.43
CA PHE A 14 -11.57 -4.48 -5.56
C PHE A 14 -10.63 -3.52 -6.30
N LEU A 15 -9.54 -4.03 -6.90
CA LEU A 15 -8.57 -3.19 -7.62
C LEU A 15 -9.18 -2.46 -8.83
N ILE A 16 -10.10 -3.08 -9.55
CA ILE A 16 -10.79 -2.49 -10.72
C ILE A 16 -11.71 -1.34 -10.30
N SER A 17 -12.32 -1.43 -9.12
CA SER A 17 -13.25 -0.41 -8.61
C SER A 17 -12.56 0.88 -8.15
N ILE A 18 -11.23 0.88 -8.00
CA ILE A 18 -10.48 2.04 -7.50
C ILE A 18 -10.33 3.07 -8.63
N PRO A 19 -10.85 4.30 -8.47
CA PRO A 19 -10.64 5.34 -9.45
C PRO A 19 -9.15 5.68 -9.59
N PRO A 20 -8.66 5.96 -10.81
CA PRO A 20 -7.28 6.38 -11.01
C PRO A 20 -7.02 7.69 -10.24
N GLU A 21 -5.76 7.92 -9.86
CA GLU A 21 -5.28 9.16 -9.21
C GLU A 21 -5.76 9.43 -7.77
N THR A 22 -6.52 8.51 -7.18
CA THR A 22 -6.90 8.51 -5.75
C THR A 22 -5.70 8.23 -4.84
N ASN A 23 -5.80 8.60 -3.56
CA ASN A 23 -4.78 8.24 -2.56
C ASN A 23 -4.65 6.73 -2.41
N LEU A 24 -5.77 6.01 -2.51
CA LEU A 24 -5.81 4.56 -2.54
C LEU A 24 -5.05 3.97 -3.74
N ALA A 25 -5.27 4.51 -4.95
CA ALA A 25 -4.52 4.09 -6.14
C ALA A 25 -3.00 4.37 -6.00
N LYS A 26 -2.63 5.52 -5.43
CA LYS A 26 -1.22 5.87 -5.18
C LYS A 26 -0.57 4.92 -4.17
N LEU A 27 -1.26 4.61 -3.06
CA LEU A 27 -0.76 3.65 -2.07
C LEU A 27 -0.54 2.26 -2.70
N PHE A 28 -1.50 1.76 -3.49
CA PHE A 28 -1.31 0.46 -4.16
C PHE A 28 -0.20 0.48 -5.22
N SER A 29 -0.05 1.59 -5.93
CA SER A 29 1.05 1.76 -6.89
C SER A 29 2.40 1.71 -6.19
N PHE A 30 2.51 2.33 -5.01
CA PHE A 30 3.68 2.22 -4.14
C PHE A 30 3.92 0.78 -3.68
N CYS A 31 2.91 0.08 -3.15
CA CYS A 31 3.04 -1.32 -2.73
C CYS A 31 3.54 -2.24 -3.87
N LEU A 32 3.09 -2.01 -5.10
CA LEU A 32 3.52 -2.77 -6.28
C LEU A 32 4.98 -2.47 -6.67
N ALA A 33 5.43 -1.23 -6.48
CA ALA A 33 6.81 -0.82 -6.75
C ALA A 33 7.80 -1.41 -5.72
N THR A 34 7.43 -1.42 -4.44
CA THR A 34 8.32 -1.83 -3.32
C THR A 34 8.68 -3.32 -3.34
N LYS A 35 7.79 -4.18 -3.85
CA LYS A 35 7.95 -5.65 -3.95
C LYS A 35 8.30 -6.37 -2.64
N ALA A 36 7.76 -7.58 -2.45
CA ALA A 36 8.18 -8.42 -1.34
C ALA A 36 9.65 -8.86 -1.54
N ARG A 37 10.52 -8.59 -0.56
CA ARG A 37 11.94 -8.97 -0.63
C ARG A 37 12.14 -10.43 -0.24
N LYS A 38 13.22 -11.05 -0.75
CA LYS A 38 13.47 -12.50 -0.61
C LYS A 38 13.47 -13.01 0.84
N ASN A 39 13.80 -12.14 1.80
CA ASN A 39 13.91 -12.49 3.22
C ASN A 39 12.76 -11.96 4.08
N THR A 40 11.74 -11.34 3.48
CA THR A 40 10.56 -10.85 4.19
C THR A 40 9.48 -11.92 4.10
N ALA A 41 9.11 -12.54 5.22
CA ALA A 41 8.01 -13.50 5.21
C ALA A 41 6.70 -12.75 4.92
N GLY A 42 5.78 -13.40 4.20
CA GLY A 42 4.47 -12.80 3.91
C GLY A 42 3.68 -12.42 5.19
N THR A 43 3.93 -13.10 6.30
CA THR A 43 3.38 -12.77 7.63
C THR A 43 3.93 -11.46 8.19
N ASP A 44 5.19 -11.13 7.90
CA ASP A 44 5.81 -9.87 8.36
C ASP A 44 5.25 -8.70 7.55
N ILE A 45 5.07 -8.88 6.23
CA ILE A 45 4.40 -7.89 5.36
C ILE A 45 2.97 -7.63 5.83
N LEU A 46 2.23 -8.69 6.16
CA LEU A 46 0.88 -8.53 6.70
C LEU A 46 0.89 -7.76 8.02
N LYS A 47 1.80 -8.11 8.94
CA LYS A 47 1.92 -7.46 10.25
C LYS A 47 2.17 -5.95 10.12
N ILE A 48 3.21 -5.54 9.39
CA ILE A 48 3.55 -4.12 9.23
C ILE A 48 2.45 -3.34 8.51
N THR A 49 1.72 -3.98 7.59
CA THR A 49 0.58 -3.35 6.90
C THR A 49 -0.62 -3.20 7.83
N CYS A 50 -0.90 -4.17 8.71
CA CYS A 50 -1.91 -4.03 9.75
C CYS A 50 -1.58 -2.90 10.73
N GLU A 51 -0.31 -2.79 11.15
CA GLU A 51 0.15 -1.71 12.03
C GLU A 51 -0.06 -0.32 11.40
N LEU A 52 0.12 -0.18 10.08
CA LEU A 52 -0.22 1.06 9.36
C LEU A 52 -1.72 1.37 9.42
N MET A 53 -2.58 0.37 9.24
CA MET A 53 -4.04 0.58 9.29
C MET A 53 -4.52 0.96 10.70
N GLU A 54 -3.86 0.42 11.73
CA GLU A 54 -4.15 0.74 13.14
C GLU A 54 -3.60 2.11 13.55
N ASN A 55 -2.47 2.54 12.98
CA ASN A 55 -1.85 3.82 13.26
C ASN A 55 -1.44 4.57 11.98
N PRO A 56 -2.39 5.27 11.34
CA PRO A 56 -2.16 5.89 10.03
C PRO A 56 -1.11 7.01 10.02
N SER A 57 -0.86 7.66 11.15
CA SER A 57 0.20 8.68 11.28
C SER A 57 1.60 8.09 11.07
N ASN A 58 1.76 6.77 11.17
CA ASN A 58 3.03 6.09 10.93
C ASN A 58 3.36 5.90 9.45
N LEU A 59 2.52 6.38 8.51
CA LEU A 59 2.76 6.24 7.07
C LEU A 59 4.20 6.58 6.63
N PRO A 60 4.85 7.68 7.10
CA PRO A 60 6.21 7.99 6.69
C PRO A 60 7.27 6.99 7.18
N TYR A 61 7.05 6.39 8.36
CA TYR A 61 7.94 5.34 8.88
C TYR A 61 7.68 4.02 8.17
N TRP A 62 6.41 3.70 7.94
CA TRP A 62 6.03 2.50 7.22
C TRP A 62 6.59 2.48 5.80
N THR A 63 6.56 3.59 5.06
CA THR A 63 7.16 3.66 3.71
C THR A 63 8.66 3.38 3.73
N GLN A 64 9.36 3.88 4.75
CA GLN A 64 10.78 3.57 4.97
C GLN A 64 10.98 2.10 5.33
N ASP A 65 10.13 1.54 6.19
CA ASP A 65 10.22 0.15 6.62
C ASP A 65 9.97 -0.82 5.47
N VAL A 66 9.08 -0.50 4.52
CA VAL A 66 8.85 -1.37 3.36
C VAL A 66 9.92 -1.20 2.28
N MET A 67 10.42 0.03 2.05
CA MET A 67 11.49 0.29 1.07
C MET A 67 12.89 -0.05 1.60
N GLY A 68 13.10 -0.03 2.92
CA GLY A 68 14.41 -0.03 3.58
C GLY A 68 14.95 -1.39 3.98
N LEU A 69 14.24 -2.49 3.66
CA LEU A 69 14.58 -3.83 4.13
C LEU A 69 15.92 -4.39 3.59
N ASP A 70 16.55 -3.76 2.59
CA ASP A 70 17.85 -4.17 2.03
C ASP A 70 18.83 -3.02 1.73
N LEU A 71 18.50 -1.77 2.07
CA LEU A 71 19.29 -0.56 1.78
C LEU A 71 19.56 -0.29 0.27
N ASP A 72 18.89 -0.99 -0.65
CA ASP A 72 18.97 -0.82 -2.10
C ASP A 72 17.63 -0.32 -2.66
N TYR A 73 17.51 1.01 -2.73
CA TYR A 73 16.31 1.66 -3.23
C TYR A 73 16.35 1.78 -4.76
N SER A 74 15.37 1.22 -5.44
CA SER A 74 15.18 1.38 -6.88
C SER A 74 14.63 2.77 -7.24
N SER A 75 14.89 3.19 -8.48
CA SER A 75 14.31 4.42 -9.04
C SER A 75 12.77 4.40 -9.05
N GLU A 76 12.20 3.22 -9.24
CA GLU A 76 10.77 2.96 -9.29
C GLU A 76 10.12 3.15 -7.91
N GLU A 77 10.77 2.69 -6.84
CA GLU A 77 10.31 2.91 -5.46
C GLU A 77 10.33 4.39 -5.09
N TRP A 78 11.41 5.10 -5.40
CA TRP A 78 11.51 6.54 -5.15
C TRP A 78 10.46 7.33 -5.92
N LYS A 79 10.24 6.97 -7.19
CA LYS A 79 9.22 7.59 -8.02
C LYS A 79 7.83 7.36 -7.42
N ALA A 80 7.50 6.11 -7.08
CA ALA A 80 6.19 5.79 -6.52
C ALA A 80 5.94 6.49 -5.17
N LEU A 81 6.96 6.57 -4.30
CA LEU A 81 6.89 7.33 -3.06
C LEU A 81 6.63 8.82 -3.32
N GLY A 82 7.35 9.41 -4.27
CA GLY A 82 7.15 10.81 -4.66
C GLY A 82 5.75 11.07 -5.22
N GLU A 83 5.22 10.14 -6.02
CA GLU A 83 3.88 10.21 -6.61
C GLU A 83 2.75 10.07 -5.56
N MET A 84 3.03 9.49 -4.38
CA MET A 84 2.07 9.54 -3.27
C MET A 84 1.79 10.98 -2.81
N GLY A 85 2.76 11.89 -2.96
CA GLY A 85 2.56 13.32 -2.68
C GLY A 85 2.17 13.60 -1.22
N ILE A 86 2.65 12.79 -0.28
CA ILE A 86 2.31 12.91 1.15
C ILE A 86 2.87 14.23 1.68
N GLN A 87 1.99 15.15 2.04
CA GLN A 87 2.32 16.38 2.78
C GLN A 87 1.97 16.25 4.26
N ASP A 88 0.86 15.59 4.54
CA ASP A 88 0.38 15.24 5.86
C ASP A 88 -0.11 13.78 5.81
N ALA A 89 0.42 12.95 6.72
CA ALA A 89 0.13 11.52 6.75
C ALA A 89 -1.29 11.22 7.24
N GLU A 90 -1.80 11.99 8.20
CA GLU A 90 -3.14 11.81 8.75
C GLU A 90 -4.18 12.19 7.69
N ASP A 91 -4.00 13.33 7.02
CA ASP A 91 -4.91 13.76 5.95
C ASP A 91 -4.88 12.79 4.76
N PHE A 92 -3.69 12.30 4.38
CA PHE A 92 -3.57 11.31 3.30
C PHE A 92 -4.38 10.05 3.61
N MET A 93 -4.22 9.51 4.82
CA MET A 93 -4.87 8.28 5.24
C MET A 93 -6.36 8.45 5.56
N ALA A 94 -6.77 9.62 6.06
CA ALA A 94 -8.18 9.98 6.21
C ALA A 94 -8.89 10.02 4.85
N THR A 95 -8.26 10.66 3.86
CA THR A 95 -8.76 10.70 2.47
C THR A 95 -8.84 9.29 1.89
N LEU A 96 -7.80 8.48 2.07
CA LEU A 96 -7.78 7.08 1.64
C LEU A 96 -8.92 6.26 2.27
N SER A 97 -9.20 6.47 3.56
CA SER A 97 -10.29 5.80 4.26
C SER A 97 -11.66 6.20 3.70
N GLN A 98 -11.84 7.48 3.40
CA GLN A 98 -13.05 7.97 2.74
C GLN A 98 -13.21 7.40 1.33
N GLU A 99 -12.12 7.30 0.56
CA GLU A 99 -12.12 6.66 -0.76
C GLU A 99 -12.53 5.19 -0.66
N LEU A 100 -12.04 4.45 0.35
CA LEU A 100 -12.44 3.07 0.61
C LEU A 100 -13.93 2.93 0.91
N GLU A 101 -14.50 3.81 1.75
CA GLU A 101 -15.94 3.81 2.07
C GLU A 101 -16.81 4.10 0.84
N ASN A 102 -16.29 4.87 -0.11
CA ASN A 102 -16.99 5.21 -1.35
C ASN A 102 -16.88 4.13 -2.44
N LEU A 103 -16.06 3.09 -2.23
CA LEU A 103 -16.02 1.96 -3.16
C LEU A 103 -17.31 1.16 -3.04
N SER A 104 -18.18 1.29 -4.05
CA SER A 104 -19.33 0.42 -4.23
C SER A 104 -18.87 -0.96 -4.73
N LEU A 105 -18.66 -1.90 -3.80
CA LEU A 105 -18.21 -3.28 -4.04
C LEU A 105 -19.28 -4.32 -3.74
#